data_AF-A0A0S2I4V2-F1
#
_entry.id   AF-A0A0S2I4V2-F1
#
_cell.length_a   1.000
_cell.length_b   1.000
_cell.length_c   1.000
_cell.angle_alpha   90.00
_cell.angle_beta   90.00
_cell.angle_gamma   90.00
#
_symmetry.space_group_name_H-M   'P 1'
#
loop_
_entity.id
_entity.type
_entity.pdbx_description
1 polymer ?
#
loop_
_entity_poly.entity_id
_entity_poly.type
_entity_poly.pdbx_seq_one_letter_code
_entity_poly.pdbx_strand_id
1 'polypeptide(L)'
;MRQILLSLLLVTFLISQASAKNQQWQKLDKQAKNNQTQIKLIQSDPNHIRLAFDFNAYKIKDVHTPRGASKLIEIPECTRTKTKGAPDVPKISQALAIPDNAHMELKIIKSRFVEIDNFEMAPSKGIMSRDKKTSDYPYVYGDEYKQNAFFPEKLSKAQKPYIIRNVRGQSIVVYPVQYNPVTKKVRIYTDLVVDLVATGTAKNNALSANPNIKNHYCPIKARN
;
A
#
# COMPACT_ATOMS: atom_id res chain seq x y z
N MET A 1 -56.31 -19.81 -5.02
CA MET A 1 -55.64 -18.50 -5.25
C MET A 1 -54.71 -18.08 -4.11
N ARG A 2 -55.13 -18.09 -2.84
CA ARG A 2 -54.29 -17.71 -1.68
C ARG A 2 -52.99 -18.52 -1.51
N GLN A 3 -53.04 -19.85 -1.74
CA GLN A 3 -51.86 -20.73 -1.68
C GLN A 3 -50.82 -20.41 -2.79
N ILE A 4 -51.29 -20.08 -4.00
CA ILE A 4 -50.44 -19.75 -5.16
C ILE A 4 -49.76 -18.38 -4.99
N LEU A 5 -50.48 -17.42 -4.40
CA LEU A 5 -49.94 -16.10 -4.02
C LEU A 5 -48.87 -16.20 -2.92
N LEU A 6 -49.05 -17.10 -1.94
CA LEU A 6 -48.07 -17.34 -0.87
C LEU A 6 -46.78 -17.98 -1.40
N SER A 7 -46.87 -18.92 -2.34
CA SER A 7 -45.68 -19.50 -2.99
C SER A 7 -44.93 -18.51 -3.88
N LEU A 8 -45.63 -17.61 -4.58
CA LEU A 8 -45.00 -16.59 -5.44
C LEU A 8 -44.24 -15.53 -4.62
N LEU A 9 -44.73 -15.22 -3.42
CA LEU A 9 -44.09 -14.28 -2.49
C LEU A 9 -42.84 -14.88 -1.81
N LEU A 10 -42.81 -16.21 -1.62
CA LEU A 10 -41.67 -16.91 -1.04
C LEU A 10 -40.49 -17.00 -2.02
N VAL A 11 -40.78 -17.21 -3.30
CA VAL A 11 -39.76 -17.31 -4.38
C VAL A 11 -39.11 -15.94 -4.64
N THR A 12 -39.86 -14.84 -4.57
CA THR A 12 -39.30 -13.49 -4.73
C THR A 12 -38.44 -13.05 -3.55
N PHE A 13 -38.74 -13.50 -2.33
CA PHE A 13 -37.91 -13.26 -1.15
C PHE A 13 -36.60 -14.07 -1.15
N LEU A 14 -36.56 -15.23 -1.79
CA LEU A 14 -35.33 -16.01 -1.99
C LEU A 14 -34.38 -15.40 -3.03
N ILE A 15 -34.92 -14.68 -4.01
CA ILE A 15 -34.11 -14.03 -5.07
C ILE A 15 -33.54 -12.69 -4.60
N SER A 16 -34.22 -11.97 -3.69
CA SER A 16 -33.74 -10.66 -3.20
C SER A 16 -32.56 -10.75 -2.23
N GLN A 17 -32.32 -11.90 -1.58
CA GLN A 17 -31.22 -12.10 -0.63
C GLN A 17 -29.86 -12.39 -1.31
N ALA A 18 -29.82 -12.55 -2.64
CA ALA A 18 -28.59 -12.83 -3.38
C ALA A 18 -27.71 -11.59 -3.67
N SER A 19 -28.18 -10.39 -3.35
CA SER A 19 -27.51 -9.13 -3.71
C SER A 19 -27.06 -8.33 -2.49
N ALA A 20 -26.38 -8.98 -1.56
CA ALA A 20 -25.56 -8.30 -0.56
C ALA A 20 -24.25 -9.05 -0.38
N LYS A 21 -23.41 -9.08 -1.41
CA LYS A 21 -21.96 -9.31 -1.21
C LYS A 21 -21.42 -8.11 -0.45
N ASN A 22 -21.56 -8.14 0.87
CA ASN A 22 -20.94 -7.17 1.76
C ASN A 22 -19.43 -7.23 1.50
N GLN A 23 -18.82 -6.09 1.17
CA GLN A 23 -17.38 -5.99 0.90
C GLN A 23 -16.63 -6.16 2.22
N GLN A 24 -16.52 -7.40 2.67
CA GLN A 24 -15.84 -7.76 3.91
C GLN A 24 -14.33 -7.87 3.69
N TRP A 25 -13.58 -7.60 4.76
CA TRP A 25 -12.14 -7.81 4.80
C TRP A 25 -11.81 -9.29 4.64
N GLN A 26 -10.99 -9.62 3.64
CA GLN A 26 -10.42 -10.94 3.45
C GLN A 26 -9.10 -11.01 4.23
N LYS A 27 -9.00 -11.98 5.14
CA LYS A 27 -7.78 -12.19 5.92
C LYS A 27 -6.71 -12.87 5.06
N LEU A 28 -5.51 -12.32 5.09
CA LEU A 28 -4.30 -12.88 4.46
C LEU A 28 -3.65 -13.93 5.34
N ASP A 29 -3.69 -13.73 6.66
CA ASP A 29 -3.27 -14.70 7.65
C ASP A 29 -4.48 -15.19 8.46
N LYS A 30 -4.68 -16.51 8.50
CA LYS A 30 -5.75 -17.17 9.26
C LYS A 30 -5.58 -16.95 10.77
N GLN A 31 -4.37 -16.69 11.24
CA GLN A 31 -4.05 -16.47 12.66
C GLN A 31 -4.18 -15.01 13.09
N ALA A 32 -4.37 -14.07 12.16
CA ALA A 32 -4.48 -12.65 12.48
C ALA A 32 -5.73 -12.36 13.34
N LYS A 33 -5.48 -11.84 14.54
CA LYS A 33 -6.53 -11.43 15.51
C LYS A 33 -7.30 -10.19 15.06
N ASN A 34 -6.65 -9.31 14.29
CA ASN A 34 -7.25 -8.09 13.74
C ASN A 34 -6.95 -7.97 12.24
N ASN A 35 -7.64 -7.05 11.57
CA ASN A 35 -7.46 -6.80 10.14
C ASN A 35 -6.39 -5.73 9.87
N GLN A 36 -5.84 -5.08 10.89
CA GLN A 36 -4.95 -3.93 10.72
C GLN A 36 -3.57 -4.35 10.24
N THR A 37 -2.91 -3.45 9.51
CA THR A 37 -1.49 -3.61 9.18
C THR A 37 -0.68 -3.36 10.45
N GLN A 38 0.35 -4.17 10.69
CA GLN A 38 1.28 -3.96 11.80
C GLN A 38 2.65 -3.57 11.25
N ILE A 39 3.28 -2.56 11.87
CA ILE A 39 4.63 -2.13 11.54
C ILE A 39 5.46 -2.25 12.82
N LYS A 40 6.49 -3.10 12.78
CA LYS A 40 7.38 -3.36 13.92
C LYS A 40 8.80 -2.91 13.62
N LEU A 41 9.38 -2.15 14.54
CA LEU A 41 10.81 -1.84 14.53
C LEU A 41 11.57 -3.01 15.12
N ILE A 42 12.33 -3.71 14.28
CA ILE A 42 13.14 -4.86 14.69
C ILE A 42 14.50 -4.39 15.23
N GLN A 43 15.11 -3.44 14.54
CA GLN A 43 16.45 -2.94 14.85
C GLN A 43 16.55 -1.47 14.47
N SER A 44 17.24 -0.68 15.31
CA SER A 44 17.52 0.72 15.04
C SER A 44 18.87 1.09 15.65
N ASP A 45 19.88 1.16 14.79
CA ASP A 45 21.21 1.68 15.11
C ASP A 45 21.64 2.67 14.01
N PRO A 46 22.77 3.39 14.18
CA PRO A 46 23.20 4.37 13.19
C PRO A 46 23.49 3.78 11.80
N ASN A 47 23.74 2.48 11.68
CA ASN A 47 24.07 1.83 10.42
C ASN A 47 22.87 1.10 9.80
N HIS A 48 21.95 0.61 10.62
CA HIS A 48 20.82 -0.24 10.23
C HIS A 48 19.52 0.19 10.90
N ILE A 49 18.47 0.38 10.09
CA ILE A 49 17.10 0.53 10.57
C ILE A 49 16.24 -0.52 9.87
N ARG A 50 15.77 -1.50 10.64
CA ARG A 50 15.00 -2.64 10.13
C ARG A 50 13.56 -2.60 10.59
N LEU A 51 12.64 -2.67 9.63
CA LEU A 51 11.20 -2.68 9.87
C LEU A 51 10.57 -3.94 9.29
N ALA A 52 9.68 -4.57 10.05
CA ALA A 52 8.77 -5.58 9.57
C ALA A 52 7.39 -4.98 9.34
N PHE A 53 6.80 -5.31 8.20
CA PHE A 53 5.43 -5.00 7.82
C PHE A 53 4.64 -6.30 7.72
N ASP A 54 3.59 -6.40 8.52
CA ASP A 54 2.66 -7.52 8.53
C ASP A 54 1.29 -7.03 8.02
N PHE A 55 0.90 -7.47 6.82
CA PHE A 55 -0.36 -7.11 6.19
C PHE A 55 -1.38 -8.23 6.43
N ASN A 56 -2.35 -7.97 7.32
CA ASN A 56 -3.26 -9.01 7.82
C ASN A 56 -4.52 -9.20 6.97
N ALA A 57 -4.98 -8.16 6.27
CA ALA A 57 -6.21 -8.23 5.48
C ALA A 57 -6.20 -7.28 4.28
N TYR A 58 -7.00 -7.61 3.28
CA TYR A 58 -7.34 -6.72 2.17
C TYR A 58 -8.85 -6.77 1.89
N LYS A 59 -9.35 -5.78 1.17
CA LYS A 59 -10.72 -5.71 0.70
C LYS A 59 -10.71 -5.39 -0.78
N ILE A 60 -11.56 -6.07 -1.54
CA ILE A 60 -11.76 -5.80 -2.97
C ILE A 60 -12.97 -4.89 -3.10
N LYS A 61 -12.79 -3.79 -3.84
CA LYS A 61 -13.86 -2.86 -4.20
C LYS A 61 -14.09 -2.89 -5.71
N ASP A 62 -15.30 -3.25 -6.11
CA ASP A 62 -15.71 -3.23 -7.52
C ASP A 62 -15.97 -1.79 -7.99
N VAL A 63 -15.53 -1.49 -9.20
CA VAL A 63 -15.71 -0.19 -9.87
C VAL A 63 -15.99 -0.40 -11.36
N HIS A 64 -16.66 0.57 -11.98
CA HIS A 64 -16.87 0.57 -13.43
C HIS A 64 -15.88 1.49 -14.13
N THR A 65 -15.25 0.97 -15.17
CA THR A 65 -14.29 1.66 -16.05
C THR A 65 -14.77 1.58 -17.50
N PRO A 66 -14.16 2.34 -18.43
CA PRO A 66 -14.44 2.19 -19.86
C PRO A 66 -14.21 0.78 -20.42
N ARG A 67 -13.43 -0.08 -19.73
CA ARG A 67 -13.23 -1.49 -20.10
C ARG A 67 -14.23 -2.46 -19.45
N GLY A 68 -15.22 -1.94 -18.72
CA GLY A 68 -16.22 -2.73 -18.02
C GLY A 68 -15.98 -2.81 -16.51
N ALA A 69 -16.31 -3.95 -15.90
CA ALA A 69 -16.11 -4.16 -14.47
C ALA A 69 -14.61 -4.30 -14.15
N SER A 70 -14.13 -3.52 -13.20
CA SER A 70 -12.77 -3.58 -12.69
C SER A 70 -12.77 -3.53 -11.17
N LYS A 71 -11.62 -3.80 -10.56
CA LYS A 71 -11.47 -3.98 -9.12
C LYS A 71 -10.37 -3.10 -8.57
N LEU A 72 -10.53 -2.72 -7.31
CA LEU A 72 -9.54 -2.03 -6.51
C LEU A 72 -9.22 -2.85 -5.27
N ILE A 73 -7.96 -2.81 -4.85
CA ILE A 73 -7.51 -3.46 -3.62
C ILE A 73 -7.26 -2.38 -2.57
N GLU A 74 -7.93 -2.54 -1.43
CA GLU A 74 -7.73 -1.72 -0.24
C GLU A 74 -7.05 -2.59 0.83
N ILE A 75 -5.99 -2.07 1.43
CA ILE A 75 -5.31 -2.68 2.58
C ILE A 75 -5.34 -1.64 3.70
N PRO A 76 -5.57 -2.03 4.98
CA PRO A 76 -5.62 -1.07 6.08
C PRO A 76 -4.32 -0.27 6.20
N GLU A 77 -4.46 1.00 6.57
CA GLU A 77 -3.34 1.96 6.73
C GLU A 77 -2.57 2.28 5.43
N CYS A 78 -2.98 1.71 4.30
CA CYS A 78 -2.39 2.01 3.01
C CYS A 78 -3.13 3.17 2.32
N THR A 79 -2.34 4.00 1.65
CA THR A 79 -2.81 5.02 0.72
C THR A 79 -2.66 4.52 -0.72
N ARG A 80 -3.17 5.26 -1.70
CA ARG A 80 -3.16 4.83 -3.10
C ARG A 80 -2.04 5.49 -3.90
N THR A 81 -1.63 4.83 -4.98
CA THR A 81 -0.67 5.41 -5.93
C THR A 81 -1.36 6.50 -6.76
N LYS A 82 -0.66 7.61 -6.95
CA LYS A 82 -1.23 8.84 -7.57
C LYS A 82 -0.80 9.03 -9.03
N THR A 83 -0.24 8.00 -9.65
CA THR A 83 0.20 8.05 -11.04
C THR A 83 -1.01 7.81 -11.95
N LYS A 84 -1.52 8.87 -12.56
CA LYS A 84 -2.67 8.79 -13.47
C LYS A 84 -2.39 7.79 -14.59
N GLY A 85 -3.33 6.89 -14.88
CA GLY A 85 -3.18 5.92 -15.96
C GLY A 85 -2.58 4.58 -15.55
N ALA A 86 -1.69 4.58 -14.55
CA ALA A 86 -1.06 3.37 -14.05
C ALA A 86 -2.02 2.54 -13.18
N PRO A 87 -1.76 1.24 -12.97
CA PRO A 87 -2.53 0.42 -12.03
C PRO A 87 -2.61 1.02 -10.63
N ASP A 88 -3.80 1.02 -10.05
CA ASP A 88 -4.06 1.68 -8.77
C ASP A 88 -3.77 0.77 -7.57
N VAL A 89 -2.48 0.65 -7.25
CA VAL A 89 -2.01 -0.17 -6.13
C VAL A 89 -1.92 0.61 -4.81
N PRO A 90 -2.22 -0.04 -3.67
CA PRO A 90 -1.96 0.51 -2.34
C PRO A 90 -0.46 0.63 -2.04
N LYS A 91 -0.12 1.58 -1.17
CA LYS A 91 1.21 1.83 -0.64
C LYS A 91 1.13 2.33 0.80
N ILE A 92 2.13 2.01 1.61
CA ILE A 92 2.31 2.54 2.96
C ILE A 92 3.63 3.30 3.01
N SER A 93 3.71 4.35 3.83
CA SER A 93 4.91 5.17 3.95
C SER A 93 5.25 5.35 5.42
N GLN A 94 6.51 5.16 5.77
CA GLN A 94 7.01 5.30 7.13
C GLN A 94 8.14 6.32 7.16
N ALA A 95 8.02 7.32 8.02
CA ALA A 95 9.08 8.29 8.29
C ALA A 95 10.05 7.70 9.32
N LEU A 96 11.35 7.81 9.04
CA LEU A 96 12.42 7.32 9.89
C LEU A 96 13.43 8.44 10.17
N ALA A 97 13.90 8.53 11.40
CA ALA A 97 15.08 9.31 11.73
C ALA A 97 16.32 8.57 11.24
N ILE A 98 17.22 9.26 10.56
CA ILE A 98 18.46 8.70 10.01
C ILE A 98 19.66 9.48 10.56
N PRO A 99 20.89 8.96 10.48
CA PRO A 99 22.05 9.71 10.92
C PRO A 99 22.29 10.99 10.12
N ASP A 100 22.90 11.96 10.78
CA ASP A 100 23.06 13.33 10.29
C ASP A 100 23.82 13.40 8.97
N ASN A 101 24.84 12.55 8.77
CA ASN A 101 25.71 12.57 7.60
C ASN A 101 25.84 11.23 6.87
N ALA A 102 24.91 10.29 7.10
CA ALA A 102 24.93 8.98 6.41
C ALA A 102 24.12 8.99 5.11
N HIS A 103 24.63 8.37 4.05
CA HIS A 103 23.82 7.97 2.91
C HIS A 103 23.15 6.64 3.21
N MET A 104 21.83 6.61 3.19
CA MET A 104 21.06 5.41 3.48
C MET A 104 20.47 4.81 2.22
N GLU A 105 20.60 3.49 2.08
CA GLU A 105 20.03 2.68 1.01
C GLU A 105 19.05 1.65 1.53
N LEU A 106 17.93 1.49 0.83
CA LEU A 106 16.85 0.59 1.25
C LEU A 106 16.98 -0.77 0.55
N LYS A 107 16.95 -1.83 1.34
CA LYS A 107 17.01 -3.24 0.90
C LYS A 107 15.80 -4.00 1.42
N ILE A 108 15.39 -5.03 0.69
CA ILE A 108 14.36 -5.98 1.14
C ILE A 108 15.08 -7.23 1.60
N ILE A 109 14.87 -7.62 2.85
CA ILE A 109 15.51 -8.77 3.49
C ILE A 109 14.62 -10.01 3.38
N LYS A 110 13.31 -9.82 3.46
CA LYS A 110 12.32 -10.90 3.41
C LYS A 110 11.05 -10.40 2.75
N SER A 111 10.45 -11.24 1.93
CA SER A 111 9.11 -11.01 1.38
C SER A 111 8.35 -12.33 1.28
N ARG A 112 7.07 -12.30 1.59
CA ARG A 112 6.11 -13.40 1.34
C ARG A 112 4.87 -12.81 0.70
N PHE A 113 4.31 -13.51 -0.29
CA PHE A 113 3.11 -13.07 -0.98
C PHE A 113 2.15 -14.22 -1.26
N VAL A 114 0.90 -13.85 -1.51
CA VAL A 114 -0.12 -14.67 -2.15
C VAL A 114 -0.40 -14.13 -3.54
N GLU A 115 -0.72 -14.99 -4.49
CA GLU A 115 -1.05 -14.60 -5.87
C GLU A 115 -2.54 -14.81 -6.15
N ILE A 116 -3.14 -13.87 -6.87
CA ILE A 116 -4.53 -13.92 -7.33
C ILE A 116 -4.51 -13.79 -8.85
N ASP A 117 -5.07 -14.78 -9.53
CA ASP A 117 -5.24 -14.79 -10.98
C ASP A 117 -6.53 -14.09 -11.42
N ASN A 118 -6.62 -13.78 -12.73
CA ASN A 118 -7.81 -13.24 -13.38
C ASN A 118 -8.37 -11.97 -12.71
N PHE A 119 -7.46 -11.09 -12.27
CA PHE A 119 -7.81 -9.84 -11.62
C PHE A 119 -7.74 -8.66 -12.61
N GLU A 120 -8.84 -7.96 -12.81
CA GLU A 120 -8.87 -6.74 -13.63
C GLU A 120 -8.74 -5.50 -12.73
N MET A 121 -7.54 -4.98 -12.55
CA MET A 121 -7.30 -3.79 -11.72
C MET A 121 -7.72 -2.52 -12.45
N ALA A 122 -8.40 -1.58 -11.76
CA ALA A 122 -8.70 -0.27 -12.34
C ALA A 122 -7.46 0.66 -12.30
N PRO A 123 -7.33 1.58 -13.26
CA PRO A 123 -6.24 2.55 -13.26
C PRO A 123 -6.46 3.62 -12.20
N SER A 124 -5.37 4.25 -11.75
CA SER A 124 -5.45 5.39 -10.86
C SER A 124 -5.94 6.60 -11.63
N LYS A 125 -6.90 7.30 -11.03
CA LYS A 125 -7.38 8.59 -11.53
C LYS A 125 -6.36 9.72 -11.33
N GLY A 126 -5.28 9.47 -10.59
CA GLY A 126 -4.21 10.43 -10.33
C GLY A 126 -4.54 11.42 -9.22
N ILE A 127 -3.89 12.58 -9.26
CA ILE A 127 -4.17 13.69 -8.34
C ILE A 127 -5.48 14.35 -8.75
N MET A 128 -6.41 14.44 -7.80
CA MET A 128 -7.68 15.15 -7.96
C MET A 128 -7.62 16.47 -7.20
N SER A 129 -8.24 17.49 -7.78
CA SER A 129 -8.41 18.78 -7.12
C SER A 129 -9.66 18.76 -6.23
N ARG A 130 -9.69 19.63 -5.21
CA ARG A 130 -10.78 19.68 -4.21
C ARG A 130 -12.02 20.44 -4.69
N ASP A 131 -11.91 21.16 -5.80
CA ASP A 131 -12.98 21.93 -6.44
C ASP A 131 -13.94 21.05 -7.27
N LYS A 132 -13.51 19.85 -7.67
CA LYS A 132 -14.29 18.92 -8.52
C LYS A 132 -14.68 17.65 -7.78
N LYS A 133 -15.77 17.02 -8.21
CA LYS A 133 -16.19 15.74 -7.63
C LYS A 133 -15.31 14.61 -8.18
N THR A 134 -15.10 13.57 -7.38
CA THR A 134 -14.34 12.37 -7.80
C THR A 134 -14.95 11.64 -9.00
N SER A 135 -16.26 11.79 -9.21
CA SER A 135 -16.99 11.28 -10.39
C SER A 135 -16.51 11.91 -11.70
N ASP A 136 -16.06 13.16 -11.64
CA ASP A 136 -15.76 13.98 -12.83
C ASP A 136 -14.41 13.59 -13.45
N TYR A 137 -13.60 12.83 -12.71
CA TYR A 137 -12.33 12.28 -13.18
C TYR A 137 -12.56 10.89 -13.79
N PRO A 138 -12.46 10.73 -15.13
CA PRO A 138 -12.64 9.43 -15.77
C PRO A 138 -11.44 8.51 -15.48
N TYR A 139 -11.72 7.21 -15.52
CA TYR A 139 -10.66 6.21 -15.58
C TYR A 139 -10.01 6.25 -16.97
N VAL A 140 -8.69 6.39 -17.01
CA VAL A 140 -7.88 6.38 -18.24
C VAL A 140 -6.83 5.29 -18.06
N TYR A 141 -6.60 4.47 -19.09
CA TYR A 141 -5.58 3.42 -19.06
C TYR A 141 -4.29 3.94 -19.69
N GLY A 142 -3.21 3.94 -18.90
CA GLY A 142 -1.87 4.35 -19.33
C GLY A 142 -1.12 3.23 -20.05
N ASP A 143 0.13 3.53 -20.44
CA ASP A 143 1.01 2.58 -21.14
C ASP A 143 1.45 1.42 -20.26
N GLU A 144 1.40 1.56 -18.94
CA GLU A 144 1.70 0.49 -17.99
C GLU A 144 0.81 -0.74 -18.24
N TYR A 145 -0.43 -0.55 -18.72
CA TYR A 145 -1.34 -1.65 -19.04
C TYR A 145 -0.98 -2.46 -20.28
N LYS A 146 -0.01 -1.99 -21.07
CA LYS A 146 0.49 -2.69 -22.27
C LYS A 146 1.75 -3.51 -21.96
N GLN A 147 2.31 -3.35 -20.76
CA GLN A 147 3.57 -3.99 -20.37
C GLN A 147 3.32 -5.30 -19.64
N ASN A 148 3.95 -6.38 -20.09
CA ASN A 148 3.93 -7.66 -19.38
C ASN A 148 4.96 -7.67 -18.24
N ALA A 149 4.75 -6.80 -17.26
CA ALA A 149 5.61 -6.65 -16.10
C ALA A 149 4.77 -6.33 -14.85
N PHE A 150 5.31 -6.63 -13.68
CA PHE A 150 4.65 -6.27 -12.41
C PHE A 150 4.85 -4.79 -12.11
N PHE A 151 3.74 -4.08 -11.88
CA PHE A 151 3.70 -2.71 -11.45
C PHE A 151 3.32 -2.59 -9.96
N PRO A 152 4.01 -1.75 -9.17
CA PRO A 152 5.29 -1.12 -9.47
C PRO A 152 6.40 -2.18 -9.51
N GLU A 153 7.44 -1.93 -10.30
CA GLU A 153 8.59 -2.84 -10.41
C GLU A 153 9.30 -3.04 -9.06
N LYS A 154 9.48 -1.95 -8.30
CA LYS A 154 10.11 -1.97 -6.98
C LYS A 154 9.06 -2.04 -5.88
N LEU A 155 9.22 -3.03 -4.99
CA LEU A 155 8.38 -3.22 -3.80
C LEU A 155 8.61 -2.17 -2.71
N SER A 156 9.78 -1.54 -2.69
CA SER A 156 10.09 -0.50 -1.73
C SER A 156 10.95 0.58 -2.34
N LYS A 157 10.78 1.81 -1.86
CA LYS A 157 11.54 2.98 -2.31
C LYS A 157 11.86 3.90 -1.14
N ALA A 158 13.14 4.26 -1.00
CA ALA A 158 13.53 5.38 -0.14
C ALA A 158 13.27 6.71 -0.86
N GLN A 159 12.65 7.65 -0.16
CA GLN A 159 12.47 9.02 -0.63
C GLN A 159 13.72 9.86 -0.35
N LYS A 160 13.75 11.09 -0.86
CA LYS A 160 14.83 12.03 -0.56
C LYS A 160 14.84 12.36 0.93
N PRO A 161 16.01 12.43 1.59
CA PRO A 161 16.11 12.83 2.98
C PRO A 161 15.72 14.30 3.14
N TYR A 162 15.15 14.62 4.30
CA TYR A 162 14.70 15.94 4.69
C TYR A 162 15.14 16.22 6.13
N ILE A 163 15.12 17.49 6.54
CA ILE A 163 15.47 17.89 7.90
C ILE A 163 14.22 18.53 8.52
N ILE A 164 13.82 18.04 9.69
CA ILE A 164 12.79 18.68 10.52
C ILE A 164 13.48 19.15 11.80
N ARG A 165 13.64 20.47 11.94
CA ARG A 165 14.41 21.09 13.02
C ARG A 165 15.84 20.51 13.06
N ASN A 166 16.18 19.77 14.11
CA ASN A 166 17.52 19.22 14.33
C ASN A 166 17.57 17.70 14.09
N VAL A 167 16.57 17.12 13.43
CA VAL A 167 16.55 15.68 13.10
C VAL A 167 16.49 15.52 11.59
N ARG A 168 17.42 14.73 11.07
CA ARG A 168 17.41 14.30 9.67
C ARG A 168 16.50 13.08 9.53
N GLY A 169 15.51 13.20 8.67
CA GLY A 169 14.53 12.16 8.41
C GLY A 169 14.60 11.67 6.96
N GLN A 170 14.22 10.41 6.74
CA GLN A 170 14.00 9.86 5.42
C GLN A 170 12.77 8.97 5.45
N SER A 171 11.86 9.23 4.52
CA SER A 171 10.65 8.41 4.38
C SER A 171 10.93 7.24 3.46
N ILE A 172 10.47 6.06 3.85
CA ILE A 172 10.42 4.88 3.00
C ILE A 172 8.98 4.64 2.56
N VAL A 173 8.81 4.11 1.36
CA VAL A 173 7.52 3.71 0.80
C VAL A 173 7.58 2.22 0.49
N VAL A 174 6.59 1.47 0.93
CA VAL A 174 6.43 0.04 0.67
C VAL A 174 5.14 -0.19 -0.10
N TYR A 175 5.20 -1.04 -1.12
CA TYR A 175 4.09 -1.41 -1.98
C TYR A 175 3.70 -2.87 -1.69
N PRO A 176 2.68 -3.11 -0.85
CA PRO A 176 2.22 -4.45 -0.52
C PRO A 176 1.52 -5.17 -1.66
N VAL A 177 1.29 -4.50 -2.80
CA VAL A 177 0.59 -5.07 -3.94
C VAL A 177 1.37 -4.79 -5.21
N GLN A 178 1.58 -5.83 -6.02
CA GLN A 178 2.05 -5.73 -7.38
C GLN A 178 1.04 -6.32 -8.34
N TYR A 179 0.88 -5.70 -9.50
CA TYR A 179 -0.06 -6.15 -10.52
C TYR A 179 0.60 -6.24 -11.88
N ASN A 180 0.42 -7.36 -12.57
CA ASN A 180 0.78 -7.49 -13.98
C ASN A 180 -0.50 -7.38 -14.84
N PRO A 181 -0.63 -6.32 -15.67
CA PRO A 181 -1.83 -6.06 -16.45
C PRO A 181 -2.04 -7.00 -17.63
N VAL A 182 -0.98 -7.60 -18.17
CA VAL A 182 -1.07 -8.52 -19.31
C VAL A 182 -1.48 -9.92 -18.85
N THR A 183 -0.86 -10.43 -17.79
CA THR A 183 -1.21 -11.74 -17.23
C THR A 183 -2.40 -11.71 -16.27
N LYS A 184 -2.86 -10.51 -15.89
CA LYS A 184 -3.94 -10.27 -14.93
C LYS A 184 -3.70 -10.92 -13.56
N LYS A 185 -2.43 -10.98 -13.16
CA LYS A 185 -1.96 -11.54 -11.89
C LYS A 185 -1.69 -10.43 -10.89
N VAL A 186 -2.20 -10.58 -9.67
CA VAL A 186 -1.89 -9.72 -8.53
C VAL A 186 -1.10 -10.50 -7.49
N ARG A 187 -0.01 -9.92 -6.99
CA ARG A 187 0.70 -10.40 -5.81
C ARG A 187 0.39 -9.49 -4.64
N ILE A 188 -0.13 -10.05 -3.56
CA ILE A 188 -0.37 -9.34 -2.30
C ILE A 188 0.63 -9.87 -1.28
N TYR A 189 1.52 -9.00 -0.80
CA TYR A 189 2.55 -9.34 0.16
C TYR A 189 1.95 -9.37 1.57
N THR A 190 2.17 -10.48 2.27
CA THR A 190 1.69 -10.69 3.65
C THR A 190 2.72 -10.24 4.67
N ASP A 191 3.98 -10.56 4.39
CA ASP A 191 5.12 -10.26 5.26
C ASP A 191 6.20 -9.56 4.42
N LEU A 192 6.71 -8.44 4.90
CA LEU A 192 7.79 -7.72 4.24
C LEU A 192 8.74 -7.13 5.27
N VAL A 193 10.02 -7.49 5.18
CA VAL A 193 11.08 -6.92 6.02
C VAL A 193 11.99 -6.07 5.16
N VAL A 194 12.10 -4.80 5.52
CA VAL A 194 13.02 -3.85 4.87
C VAL A 194 14.14 -3.46 5.83
N ASP A 195 15.31 -3.19 5.27
CA ASP A 195 16.49 -2.74 5.99
C ASP A 195 17.04 -1.49 5.31
N LEU A 196 17.14 -0.41 6.05
CA LEU A 196 17.72 0.85 5.61
C LEU A 196 19.15 0.91 6.14
N VAL A 197 20.12 0.78 5.24
CA VAL A 197 21.54 0.57 5.55
C VAL A 197 22.37 1.80 5.17
N ALA A 198 23.28 2.22 6.05
CA ALA A 198 24.26 3.25 5.74
C ALA A 198 25.33 2.72 4.77
N THR A 199 25.48 3.34 3.59
CA THR A 199 26.44 2.92 2.54
C THR A 199 27.53 3.96 2.27
N GLY A 200 27.52 5.09 2.97
CA GLY A 200 28.56 6.11 2.86
C GLY A 200 28.13 7.46 3.42
N THR A 201 28.73 8.52 2.90
CA THR A 201 28.45 9.90 3.34
C THR A 201 27.29 10.52 2.56
N ALA A 202 26.47 11.29 3.26
CA ALA A 202 25.32 11.95 2.66
C ALA A 202 25.72 12.93 1.55
N LYS A 203 25.16 12.73 0.35
CA LYS A 203 25.28 13.69 -0.76
C LYS A 203 24.23 14.80 -0.71
N ASN A 204 23.09 14.54 -0.04
CA ASN A 204 21.92 15.41 -0.03
C ASN A 204 21.44 15.67 1.40
N ASN A 205 21.19 16.94 1.73
CA ASN A 205 20.62 17.40 3.00
C ASN A 205 21.32 16.79 4.22
N ALA A 206 22.66 16.74 4.23
CA ALA A 206 23.41 16.38 5.42
C ALA A 206 23.14 17.43 6.52
N LEU A 207 22.96 16.98 7.76
CA LEU A 207 22.81 17.88 8.90
C LEU A 207 24.19 18.16 9.50
N SER A 208 24.60 19.43 9.55
CA SER A 208 25.76 19.83 10.33
C SER A 208 25.37 19.89 11.80
N ALA A 209 26.12 19.19 12.65
CA ALA A 209 25.89 19.22 14.09
C ALA A 209 26.14 20.64 14.60
N ASN A 210 25.13 21.25 15.24
CA ASN A 210 25.32 22.49 15.98
C ASN A 210 25.81 22.12 17.40
N PRO A 211 27.05 22.47 17.80
CA PRO A 211 27.60 22.09 19.10
C PRO A 211 26.81 22.65 20.29
N ASN A 212 25.99 23.69 20.07
CA ASN A 212 25.16 24.30 21.11
C ASN A 212 23.79 23.61 21.30
N ILE A 213 23.48 22.59 20.49
CA ILE A 213 22.19 21.88 20.53
C ILE A 213 22.45 20.40 20.80
N LYS A 214 22.16 19.93 22.02
CA LYS A 214 22.21 18.50 22.36
C LYS A 214 21.03 17.75 21.72
N ASN A 215 21.26 17.16 20.55
CA ASN A 215 20.31 16.25 19.93
C ASN A 215 20.25 14.94 20.71
N HIS A 216 19.21 14.74 21.51
CA HIS A 216 18.90 13.42 22.05
C HIS A 216 18.33 12.58 20.91
N TYR A 217 19.13 11.65 20.40
CA TYR A 217 18.69 10.66 19.42
C TYR A 217 17.67 9.74 20.12
N CYS A 218 16.38 10.04 20.00
CA CYS A 218 15.32 9.16 20.47
C CYS A 218 14.83 8.33 19.28
N PRO A 219 15.25 7.06 19.15
CA PRO A 219 14.70 6.19 18.11
C PRO A 219 13.19 6.09 18.30
N ILE A 220 12.45 6.16 17.19
CA ILE A 220 10.98 6.13 17.17
C ILE A 220 10.54 4.84 17.88
N LYS A 221 9.92 4.94 19.05
CA LYS A 221 9.15 3.83 19.62
C LYS A 221 7.98 3.58 18.66
N ALA A 222 8.00 2.46 17.94
CA ALA A 222 6.82 1.98 17.23
C ALA A 222 5.66 1.90 18.23
N ARG A 223 4.46 2.36 17.82
CA ARG A 223 3.27 2.19 18.66
C ARG A 223 2.99 0.69 18.72
N ASN A 224 3.08 0.12 19.93
CA ASN A 224 2.58 -1.22 20.24
C ASN A 224 1.05 -1.24 20.15
#